data_AF-A0A1H1LFQ9-F1
#
_entry.id   AF-A0A1H1LFQ9-F1
#
_cell.length_a   1.000
_cell.length_b   1.000
_cell.length_c   1.000
_cell.angle_alpha   90.00
_cell.angle_beta   90.00
_cell.angle_gamma   90.00
#
_symmetry.space_group_name_H-M   'P 1'
#
loop_
_entity.id
_entity.type
_entity.pdbx_description
1 polymer ?
#
loop_
_entity_poly.entity_id
_entity_poly.type
_entity_poly.pdbx_seq_one_letter_code
_entity_poly.pdbx_strand_id
1 'polypeptide(L)'
;MRNKLRLHNLESFAHLERAKFEDLPPPLKNALTVRPYLRVVTLLKQTDADLKYEVFRRLNCGGEPLNAQEIRNVVFRGPFNDLLIELSTEDFLKSQLKIKGKSASAYRQMLDVEYVLRFLTLRENWHGFSGSLRTSMDHFMRENRKISSSEITRFRHAFKFAIRACEEIWGDVAFLRPYNGSWRDQMLAGMYDAQMLAISELGQAKLPALKKHKKAIIEKTKSLFQDPSFETAVRQGTNTPSRILHRVDTMRSMLLSFT
;
A
#
# COMPACT_ATOMS: atom_id res chain seq x y z
N MET A 1 -4.08 -25.99 38.07
CA MET A 1 -3.05 -25.16 37.39
C MET A 1 -1.81 -25.12 38.27
N ARG A 2 -0.58 -25.31 37.75
CA ARG A 2 0.61 -25.51 38.60
C ARG A 2 1.21 -24.23 39.23
N ASN A 3 0.50 -23.09 39.23
CA ASN A 3 0.93 -21.77 39.76
C ASN A 3 2.37 -21.31 39.38
N LYS A 4 2.87 -21.75 38.22
CA LYS A 4 4.25 -21.49 37.75
C LYS A 4 4.39 -20.21 36.91
N LEU A 5 3.29 -19.70 36.37
CA LEU A 5 3.29 -18.56 35.45
C LEU A 5 3.03 -17.26 36.22
N ARG A 6 3.70 -16.19 35.80
CA ARG A 6 3.55 -14.84 36.34
C ARG A 6 3.08 -13.90 35.23
N LEU A 7 2.21 -12.96 35.58
CA LEU A 7 1.77 -11.91 34.66
C LEU A 7 2.96 -11.00 34.31
N HIS A 8 3.06 -10.62 33.04
CA HIS A 8 4.07 -9.70 32.56
C HIS A 8 3.50 -8.82 31.43
N ASN A 9 4.03 -7.61 31.29
CA ASN A 9 3.68 -6.64 30.24
C ASN A 9 2.18 -6.28 30.22
N LEU A 10 1.57 -6.07 31.40
CA LEU A 10 0.18 -5.66 31.49
C LEU A 10 -0.01 -4.18 31.09
N GLU A 11 -0.72 -3.93 29.98
CA GLU A 11 -1.11 -2.57 29.57
C GLU A 11 -2.20 -1.97 30.47
N SER A 12 -3.00 -2.82 31.12
CA SER A 12 -4.04 -2.47 32.09
C SER A 12 -3.92 -3.37 33.32
N PHE A 13 -4.28 -2.87 34.50
CA PHE A 13 -4.05 -3.56 35.80
C PHE A 13 -2.56 -3.74 36.15
N ALA A 14 -1.75 -2.70 35.95
CA ALA A 14 -0.31 -2.71 36.25
C ALA A 14 0.05 -3.13 37.70
N HIS A 15 -0.88 -2.97 38.66
CA HIS A 15 -0.70 -3.44 40.03
C HIS A 15 -0.68 -4.98 40.18
N LEU A 16 -1.08 -5.73 39.15
CA LEU A 16 -1.02 -7.19 39.09
C LEU A 16 0.22 -7.71 38.36
N GLU A 17 1.14 -6.84 37.98
CA GLU A 17 2.39 -7.22 37.32
C GLU A 17 3.18 -8.19 38.22
N ARG A 18 3.71 -9.27 37.63
CA ARG A 18 4.41 -10.40 38.31
C ARG A 18 3.57 -11.24 39.28
N ALA A 19 2.29 -10.93 39.46
CA ALA A 19 1.36 -11.74 40.25
C ALA A 19 1.20 -13.13 39.64
N LYS A 20 1.07 -14.15 40.49
CA LYS A 20 0.70 -15.51 40.09
C LYS A 20 -0.82 -15.68 40.14
N PHE A 21 -1.33 -16.79 39.62
CA PHE A 21 -2.76 -17.08 39.64
C PHE A 21 -3.35 -17.05 41.05
N GLU A 22 -2.61 -17.56 42.04
CA GLU A 22 -3.02 -17.54 43.45
C GLU A 22 -3.03 -16.14 44.08
N ASP A 23 -2.34 -15.18 43.49
CA ASP A 23 -2.28 -13.80 44.00
C ASP A 23 -3.43 -12.95 43.43
N LEU A 24 -4.20 -13.48 42.48
CA LEU A 24 -5.28 -12.75 41.83
C LEU A 24 -6.50 -12.54 42.75
N PRO A 25 -7.17 -11.38 42.68
CA PRO A 25 -8.46 -11.14 43.32
C PRO A 25 -9.51 -12.21 42.95
N PRO A 26 -10.40 -12.59 43.88
CA PRO A 26 -11.44 -13.61 43.63
C PRO A 26 -12.28 -13.39 42.35
N PRO A 27 -12.68 -12.15 41.97
CA PRO A 27 -13.41 -11.93 40.73
C PRO A 27 -12.63 -12.36 39.47
N LEU A 28 -11.32 -12.08 39.42
CA LEU A 28 -10.46 -12.42 38.29
C LEU A 28 -10.14 -13.91 38.25
N LYS A 29 -9.90 -14.53 39.43
CA LYS A 29 -9.77 -15.99 39.51
C LYS A 29 -10.99 -16.69 38.95
N ASN A 30 -12.19 -16.27 39.39
CA ASN A 30 -13.45 -16.85 38.96
C ASN A 30 -13.71 -16.65 37.46
N ALA A 31 -13.36 -15.48 36.90
CA ALA A 31 -13.46 -15.26 35.47
C ALA A 31 -12.60 -16.26 34.67
N LEU A 32 -11.40 -16.58 35.16
CA LEU A 32 -10.46 -17.50 34.51
C LEU A 32 -10.79 -18.99 34.75
N THR A 33 -11.41 -19.36 35.87
CA THR A 33 -11.72 -20.78 36.20
C THR A 33 -13.15 -21.19 35.90
N VAL A 34 -14.13 -20.35 36.21
CA VAL A 34 -15.56 -20.74 36.15
C VAL A 34 -16.14 -20.47 34.77
N ARG A 35 -15.64 -19.46 34.05
CA ARG A 35 -16.17 -19.05 32.74
C ARG A 35 -15.08 -18.69 31.71
N PRO A 36 -14.14 -19.60 31.38
CA PRO A 36 -13.23 -19.36 30.26
C PRO A 36 -14.01 -19.48 28.94
N TYR A 37 -14.67 -18.40 28.51
CA TYR A 37 -15.31 -18.35 27.19
C TYR A 37 -14.23 -18.23 26.11
N LEU A 38 -13.73 -19.36 25.63
CA LEU A 38 -12.91 -19.39 24.42
C LEU A 38 -13.84 -19.45 23.20
N ARG A 39 -14.01 -18.32 22.51
CA ARG A 39 -14.78 -18.27 21.27
C ARG A 39 -13.92 -18.80 20.12
N VAL A 40 -14.20 -20.02 19.67
CA VAL A 40 -13.56 -20.60 18.49
C VAL A 40 -14.46 -20.35 17.28
N VAL A 41 -13.91 -19.69 16.25
CA VAL A 41 -14.57 -19.52 14.95
C VAL A 41 -13.78 -20.32 13.93
N THR A 42 -14.33 -21.44 13.45
CA THR A 42 -13.68 -22.29 12.45
C THR A 42 -14.15 -21.87 11.05
N LEU A 43 -13.21 -21.38 10.24
CA LEU A 43 -13.46 -21.09 8.82
C LEU A 43 -12.98 -22.27 7.98
N LEU A 44 -13.90 -22.91 7.27
CA LEU A 44 -13.59 -24.04 6.40
C LEU A 44 -12.96 -23.54 5.08
N LYS A 45 -12.22 -24.42 4.39
CA LYS A 45 -11.53 -24.07 3.13
C LYS A 45 -12.50 -23.54 2.07
N GLN A 46 -13.70 -24.11 2.01
CA GLN A 46 -14.80 -23.75 1.13
C GLN A 46 -15.59 -22.52 1.56
N THR A 47 -15.33 -21.95 2.75
CA THR A 47 -16.01 -20.74 3.18
C THR A 47 -15.72 -19.61 2.20
N ASP A 48 -16.79 -18.89 1.84
CA ASP A 48 -16.75 -17.76 0.92
C ASP A 48 -15.67 -16.74 1.31
N ALA A 49 -15.03 -16.15 0.30
CA ALA A 49 -13.90 -15.25 0.53
C ALA A 49 -14.31 -13.96 1.25
N ASP A 50 -15.51 -13.45 0.97
CA ASP A 50 -16.02 -12.23 1.61
C ASP A 50 -16.41 -12.52 3.07
N LEU A 51 -16.96 -13.70 3.35
CA LEU A 51 -17.20 -14.13 4.74
C LEU A 51 -15.88 -14.32 5.51
N LYS A 52 -14.84 -14.91 4.89
CA LYS A 52 -13.51 -14.99 5.50
C LYS A 52 -12.97 -13.59 5.78
N TYR A 53 -13.03 -12.69 4.81
CA TYR A 53 -12.60 -11.30 4.96
C TYR A 53 -13.29 -10.62 6.14
N GLU A 54 -14.61 -10.73 6.22
CA GLU A 54 -15.40 -10.09 7.27
C GLU A 54 -15.10 -10.67 8.65
N VAL A 55 -14.92 -11.98 8.77
CA VAL A 55 -14.55 -12.64 10.03
C VAL A 55 -13.13 -12.23 10.46
N PHE A 56 -12.16 -12.25 9.55
CA PHE A 56 -10.81 -11.77 9.84
C PHE A 56 -10.82 -10.30 10.27
N ARG A 57 -11.54 -9.44 9.55
CA ARG A 57 -11.67 -8.02 9.89
C ARG A 57 -12.22 -7.83 11.30
N ARG A 58 -13.28 -8.55 11.68
CA ARG A 58 -13.90 -8.46 13.02
C ARG A 58 -13.02 -9.02 14.13
N LEU A 59 -12.31 -10.13 13.89
CA LEU A 59 -11.41 -10.73 14.89
C LEU A 59 -10.23 -9.81 15.20
N ASN A 60 -9.73 -9.08 14.20
CA ASN A 60 -8.61 -8.15 14.38
C ASN A 60 -9.02 -6.78 14.94
N CYS A 61 -10.29 -6.55 15.29
CA CYS A 61 -10.71 -5.30 15.94
C CYS A 61 -10.47 -5.26 17.45
N GLY A 62 -10.08 -6.38 18.09
CA GLY A 62 -9.85 -6.45 19.54
C GLY A 62 -8.39 -6.20 20.00
N GLY A 63 -7.44 -6.12 19.06
CA GLY A 63 -6.01 -5.84 19.30
C GLY A 63 -5.50 -4.77 18.32
N GLU A 64 -4.21 -4.76 17.98
CA GLU A 64 -3.70 -3.87 16.91
C GLU A 64 -4.36 -4.28 15.57
N PRO A 65 -5.19 -3.42 14.97
CA PRO A 65 -5.99 -3.80 13.81
C PRO A 65 -5.10 -3.95 12.58
N LEU A 66 -5.17 -5.11 11.92
CA LEU A 66 -4.56 -5.31 10.61
C LEU A 66 -5.04 -4.23 9.64
N ASN A 67 -4.11 -3.65 8.90
CA ASN A 67 -4.44 -2.70 7.86
C ASN A 67 -5.09 -3.38 6.65
N ALA A 68 -5.63 -2.59 5.72
CA ALA A 68 -6.36 -3.13 4.57
C ALA A 68 -5.49 -4.05 3.69
N GLN A 69 -4.21 -3.73 3.49
CA GLN A 69 -3.30 -4.54 2.70
C GLN A 69 -2.91 -5.85 3.39
N GLU A 70 -2.72 -5.82 4.72
CA GLU A 70 -2.50 -7.05 5.50
C GLU A 70 -3.69 -8.02 5.38
N ILE A 71 -4.92 -7.49 5.44
CA ILE A 71 -6.12 -8.31 5.24
C ILE A 71 -6.16 -8.87 3.80
N ARG A 72 -5.86 -8.06 2.78
CA ARG A 72 -5.82 -8.53 1.38
C ARG A 72 -4.83 -9.66 1.18
N ASN A 73 -3.63 -9.53 1.75
CA ASN A 73 -2.58 -10.55 1.66
C ASN A 73 -3.03 -11.92 2.23
N VAL A 74 -3.85 -11.91 3.28
CA VAL A 74 -4.39 -13.15 3.87
C VAL A 74 -5.57 -13.71 3.07
N VAL A 75 -6.49 -12.84 2.64
CA VAL A 75 -7.75 -13.26 2.01
C VAL A 75 -7.56 -13.67 0.55
N PHE A 76 -6.71 -12.96 -0.19
CA PHE A 76 -6.52 -13.12 -1.63
C PHE A 76 -5.21 -13.83 -1.99
N ARG A 77 -4.76 -14.77 -1.15
CA ARG A 77 -3.58 -15.61 -1.43
C ARG A 77 -3.71 -16.31 -2.79
N GLY A 78 -2.60 -16.35 -3.51
CA GLY A 78 -2.50 -16.99 -4.82
C GLY A 78 -1.52 -16.25 -5.74
N PRO A 79 -1.42 -16.67 -7.02
CA PRO A 79 -0.38 -16.23 -7.94
C PRO A 79 -0.31 -14.71 -8.15
N PHE A 80 -1.46 -14.02 -8.12
CA PHE A 80 -1.48 -12.57 -8.24
C PHE A 80 -0.90 -11.88 -7.01
N ASN A 81 -1.25 -12.33 -5.80
CA ASN A 81 -0.68 -11.77 -4.57
C ASN A 81 0.83 -12.07 -4.47
N ASP A 82 1.26 -13.25 -4.91
CA ASP A 82 2.67 -13.61 -4.97
C ASP A 82 3.45 -12.69 -5.92
N LEU A 83 2.86 -12.35 -7.08
CA LEU A 83 3.41 -11.34 -7.99
C LEU A 83 3.55 -9.97 -7.32
N LEU A 84 2.55 -9.52 -6.56
CA LEU A 84 2.63 -8.22 -5.88
C LEU A 84 3.77 -8.17 -4.86
N ILE A 85 3.94 -9.24 -4.07
CA ILE A 85 5.04 -9.38 -3.11
C ILE A 85 6.38 -9.41 -3.85
N GLU A 86 6.47 -10.12 -4.97
CA GLU A 86 7.70 -10.17 -5.75
C GLU A 86 8.07 -8.78 -6.30
N LEU A 87 7.11 -8.06 -6.87
CA LEU A 87 7.33 -6.71 -7.41
C LEU A 87 7.61 -5.67 -6.32
N SER A 88 7.12 -5.87 -5.09
CA SER A 88 7.44 -5.00 -3.95
C SER A 88 8.93 -5.10 -3.55
N THR A 89 9.64 -6.10 -4.05
CA THR A 89 11.08 -6.25 -3.85
C THR A 89 11.94 -5.30 -4.69
N GLU A 90 11.38 -4.49 -5.59
CA GLU A 90 12.15 -3.49 -6.34
C GLU A 90 12.77 -2.45 -5.40
N ASP A 91 14.09 -2.32 -5.45
CA ASP A 91 14.86 -1.55 -4.47
C ASP A 91 14.58 -0.04 -4.55
N PHE A 92 14.32 0.48 -5.76
CA PHE A 92 13.94 1.87 -5.93
C PHE A 92 12.61 2.21 -5.23
N LEU A 93 11.61 1.32 -5.27
CA LEU A 93 10.38 1.54 -4.53
C LEU A 93 10.63 1.53 -3.02
N LYS A 94 11.42 0.56 -2.52
CA LYS A 94 11.76 0.47 -1.08
C LYS A 94 12.54 1.69 -0.61
N SER A 95 13.46 2.22 -1.42
CA SER A 95 14.25 3.40 -1.08
C SER A 95 13.35 4.64 -0.96
N GLN A 96 12.44 4.84 -1.91
CA GLN A 96 11.45 5.93 -1.90
C GLN A 96 10.48 5.84 -0.72
N LEU A 97 10.08 4.62 -0.32
CA LEU A 97 9.26 4.35 0.86
C LEU A 97 10.06 4.34 2.18
N LYS A 98 11.39 4.53 2.13
CA LYS A 98 12.30 4.50 3.28
C LYS A 98 12.23 3.19 4.08
N ILE A 99 11.99 2.07 3.39
CA ILE A 99 11.94 0.74 3.98
C ILE A 99 13.37 0.22 4.20
N LYS A 100 13.85 0.32 5.44
CA LYS A 100 15.16 -0.18 5.86
C LYS A 100 15.04 -1.53 6.57
N GLY A 101 14.86 -2.58 5.76
CA GLY A 101 14.73 -3.96 6.24
C GLY A 101 13.36 -4.31 6.84
N LYS A 102 13.24 -5.53 7.34
CA LYS A 102 11.94 -6.13 7.74
C LYS A 102 11.34 -5.54 9.02
N SER A 103 12.15 -4.84 9.82
CA SER A 103 11.71 -4.17 11.05
C SER A 103 11.17 -2.75 10.81
N ALA A 104 11.18 -2.24 9.57
CA ALA A 104 10.56 -0.97 9.25
C ALA A 104 9.03 -1.07 9.36
N SER A 105 8.38 -0.07 9.97
CA SER A 105 6.91 -0.03 10.10
C SER A 105 6.22 -0.15 8.74
N ALA A 106 6.71 0.59 7.74
CA ALA A 106 6.20 0.57 6.37
C ALA A 106 6.24 -0.83 5.72
N TYR A 107 7.28 -1.63 6.03
CA TYR A 107 7.38 -3.01 5.55
C TYR A 107 6.38 -3.94 6.26
N ARG A 108 6.27 -3.84 7.59
CA ARG A 108 5.29 -4.63 8.35
C ARG A 108 3.86 -4.33 7.91
N GLN A 109 3.58 -3.07 7.62
CA GLN A 109 2.29 -2.62 7.10
C GLN A 109 2.09 -2.96 5.61
N MET A 110 3.05 -3.60 4.95
CA MET A 110 3.00 -3.99 3.54
C MET A 110 2.73 -2.80 2.59
N LEU A 111 3.24 -1.60 2.91
CA LEU A 111 3.04 -0.42 2.08
C LEU A 111 3.63 -0.60 0.69
N ASP A 112 4.80 -1.22 0.59
CA ASP A 112 5.43 -1.61 -0.67
C ASP A 112 4.48 -2.44 -1.56
N VAL A 113 3.86 -3.48 -0.99
CA VAL A 113 2.88 -4.32 -1.69
C VAL A 113 1.63 -3.51 -2.06
N GLU A 114 1.15 -2.64 -1.17
CA GLU A 114 0.02 -1.74 -1.46
C GLU A 114 0.32 -0.81 -2.63
N TYR A 115 1.52 -0.23 -2.73
CA TYR A 115 1.90 0.67 -3.83
C TYR A 115 2.04 -0.06 -5.17
N VAL A 116 2.44 -1.33 -5.18
CA VAL A 116 2.38 -2.18 -6.39
C VAL A 116 0.93 -2.42 -6.80
N LEU A 117 0.08 -2.83 -5.86
CA LEU A 117 -1.34 -3.07 -6.12
C LEU A 117 -2.04 -1.80 -6.62
N ARG A 118 -1.78 -0.67 -5.96
CA ARG A 118 -2.29 0.66 -6.32
C ARG A 118 -1.96 1.01 -7.76
N PHE A 119 -0.71 0.83 -8.17
CA PHE A 119 -0.30 1.08 -9.55
C PHE A 119 -1.07 0.21 -10.53
N LEU A 120 -1.10 -1.11 -10.32
CA LEU A 120 -1.76 -2.03 -11.26
C LEU A 120 -3.27 -1.77 -11.33
N THR A 121 -3.93 -1.54 -10.19
CA THR A 121 -5.36 -1.21 -10.14
C THR A 121 -5.67 0.07 -10.88
N LEU A 122 -4.88 1.14 -10.66
CA LEU A 122 -5.10 2.41 -11.33
C LEU A 122 -4.73 2.33 -12.81
N ARG A 123 -3.64 1.66 -13.19
CA ARG A 123 -3.22 1.54 -14.59
C ARG A 123 -4.34 1.00 -15.48
N GLU A 124 -5.07 0.00 -15.00
CA GLU A 124 -6.15 -0.62 -15.77
C GLU A 124 -7.45 0.21 -15.77
N ASN A 125 -7.61 1.17 -14.87
CA ASN A 125 -8.92 1.81 -14.64
C ASN A 125 -8.90 3.35 -14.55
N TRP A 126 -7.75 4.01 -14.63
CA TRP A 126 -7.66 5.42 -14.23
C TRP A 126 -8.47 6.37 -15.12
N HIS A 127 -8.63 6.11 -16.44
CA HIS A 127 -9.43 6.94 -17.35
C HIS A 127 -10.92 6.98 -16.97
N GLY A 128 -11.45 5.90 -16.42
CA GLY A 128 -12.86 5.76 -15.98
C GLY A 128 -13.00 5.59 -14.48
N PHE A 129 -11.96 5.92 -13.70
CA PHE A 129 -11.93 5.60 -12.29
C PHE A 129 -13.07 6.33 -11.58
N SER A 130 -13.77 5.60 -10.73
CA SER A 130 -14.87 6.13 -9.92
C SER A 130 -14.89 5.41 -8.56
N GLY A 131 -15.51 6.05 -7.58
CA GLY A 131 -15.64 5.48 -6.25
C GLY A 131 -14.35 5.47 -5.42
N SER A 132 -14.19 4.42 -4.61
CA SER A 132 -13.16 4.31 -3.59
C SER A 132 -12.01 3.45 -4.07
N LEU A 133 -10.78 4.01 -4.05
CA LEU A 133 -9.57 3.27 -4.43
C LEU A 133 -9.38 2.01 -3.59
N ARG A 134 -9.74 2.05 -2.30
CA ARG A 134 -9.68 0.88 -1.43
C ARG A 134 -10.57 -0.25 -1.97
N THR A 135 -11.79 0.07 -2.35
CA THR A 135 -12.76 -0.89 -2.91
C THR A 135 -12.30 -1.39 -4.27
N SER A 136 -11.76 -0.51 -5.13
CA SER A 136 -11.20 -0.90 -6.43
C SER A 136 -10.02 -1.86 -6.28
N MET A 137 -9.14 -1.64 -5.31
CA MET A 137 -8.03 -2.57 -5.03
C MET A 137 -8.53 -3.92 -4.51
N ASP A 138 -9.55 -3.93 -3.64
CA ASP A 138 -10.20 -5.17 -3.18
C ASP A 138 -10.83 -5.95 -4.35
N HIS A 139 -11.52 -5.24 -5.25
CA HIS A 139 -12.10 -5.81 -6.47
C HIS A 139 -11.04 -6.37 -7.41
N PHE A 140 -9.97 -5.60 -7.66
CA PHE A 140 -8.87 -6.00 -8.53
C PHE A 140 -8.17 -7.27 -8.03
N MET A 141 -7.96 -7.40 -6.72
CA MET A 141 -7.45 -8.65 -6.12
C MET A 141 -8.39 -9.83 -6.34
N ARG A 142 -9.71 -9.61 -6.24
CA ARG A 142 -10.73 -10.66 -6.42
C ARG A 142 -10.79 -11.14 -7.86
N GLU A 143 -10.78 -10.24 -8.82
CA GLU A 143 -10.82 -10.55 -10.26
C GLU A 143 -9.57 -11.31 -10.71
N ASN A 144 -8.40 -10.89 -10.23
CA ASN A 144 -7.13 -11.50 -10.60
C ASN A 144 -6.78 -12.73 -9.76
N ARG A 145 -7.71 -13.28 -8.98
CA ARG A 145 -7.45 -14.46 -8.14
C ARG A 145 -7.06 -15.70 -8.95
N LYS A 146 -7.59 -15.82 -10.18
CA LYS A 146 -7.26 -16.89 -11.14
C LYS A 146 -6.50 -16.33 -12.35
N ILE A 147 -5.56 -15.40 -12.09
CA ILE A 147 -4.76 -14.77 -13.14
C ILE A 147 -3.99 -15.81 -13.98
N SER A 148 -3.92 -15.58 -15.29
CA SER A 148 -3.13 -16.42 -16.21
C SER A 148 -1.64 -16.05 -16.17
N SER A 149 -0.78 -16.94 -16.65
CA SER A 149 0.66 -16.67 -16.77
C SER A 149 0.98 -15.49 -17.71
N SER A 150 0.18 -15.30 -18.77
CA SER A 150 0.31 -14.17 -19.68
C SER A 150 0.03 -12.84 -18.99
N GLU A 151 -1.03 -12.78 -18.18
CA GLU A 151 -1.41 -11.58 -17.42
C GLU A 151 -0.40 -11.28 -16.31
N ILE A 152 0.12 -12.30 -15.62
CA ILE A 152 1.25 -12.14 -14.68
C ILE A 152 2.43 -11.46 -15.36
N THR A 153 2.79 -11.94 -16.56
CA THR A 153 3.91 -11.40 -17.34
C THR A 153 3.63 -9.96 -17.78
N ARG A 154 2.39 -9.65 -18.21
CA ARG A 154 1.96 -8.30 -18.59
C ARG A 154 2.07 -7.32 -17.43
N PHE A 155 1.52 -7.66 -16.26
CA PHE A 155 1.59 -6.80 -15.07
C PHE A 155 3.01 -6.61 -14.56
N ARG A 156 3.81 -7.69 -14.57
CA ARG A 156 5.23 -7.62 -14.24
C ARG A 156 5.96 -6.62 -15.12
N HIS A 157 5.82 -6.75 -16.44
CA HIS A 157 6.49 -5.83 -17.37
C HIS A 157 6.00 -4.39 -17.21
N ALA A 158 4.69 -4.19 -17.06
CA ALA A 158 4.12 -2.86 -16.87
C ALA A 158 4.69 -2.15 -15.64
N PHE A 159 4.71 -2.83 -14.48
CA PHE A 159 5.23 -2.25 -13.24
C PHE A 159 6.74 -2.02 -13.33
N LYS A 160 7.52 -3.02 -13.75
CA LYS A 160 8.98 -2.91 -13.85
C LYS A 160 9.41 -1.83 -14.83
N PHE A 161 8.69 -1.67 -15.95
CA PHE A 161 8.93 -0.58 -16.87
C PHE A 161 8.69 0.78 -16.19
N ALA A 162 7.52 0.98 -15.60
CA ALA A 162 7.15 2.26 -15.02
C ALA A 162 8.09 2.69 -13.88
N ILE A 163 8.38 1.80 -12.93
CA ILE A 163 9.23 2.13 -11.78
C ILE A 163 10.67 2.46 -12.18
N ARG A 164 11.24 1.72 -13.15
CA ARG A 164 12.58 1.98 -13.68
C ARG A 164 12.63 3.25 -14.51
N ALA A 165 11.61 3.52 -15.32
CA ALA A 165 11.52 4.78 -16.06
C ALA A 165 11.44 5.98 -15.10
N CYS A 166 10.70 5.84 -13.99
CA CYS A 166 10.65 6.85 -12.95
C CYS A 166 12.02 7.08 -12.28
N GLU A 167 12.76 6.00 -11.98
CA GLU A 167 14.13 6.05 -11.47
C GLU A 167 15.08 6.76 -12.44
N GLU A 168 15.02 6.40 -13.72
CA GLU A 168 15.89 6.99 -14.73
C GLU A 168 15.61 8.49 -14.91
N ILE A 169 14.34 8.92 -14.90
CA ILE A 169 13.93 10.30 -15.14
C ILE A 169 14.05 11.16 -13.86
N TRP A 170 13.41 10.79 -12.76
CA TRP A 170 13.37 11.62 -11.56
C TRP A 170 14.43 11.22 -10.51
N GLY A 171 14.86 9.96 -10.47
CA GLY A 171 15.84 9.49 -9.48
C GLY A 171 15.40 9.78 -8.05
N ASP A 172 16.29 10.35 -7.23
CA ASP A 172 16.04 10.61 -5.81
C ASP A 172 14.85 11.53 -5.53
N VAL A 173 14.45 12.37 -6.49
CA VAL A 173 13.31 13.29 -6.35
C VAL A 173 11.99 12.71 -6.87
N ALA A 174 11.98 11.44 -7.28
CA ALA A 174 10.77 10.75 -7.70
C ALA A 174 9.73 10.76 -6.59
N PHE A 175 8.46 10.94 -6.97
CA PHE A 175 7.31 10.90 -6.07
C PHE A 175 7.33 11.94 -4.93
N LEU A 176 8.27 12.88 -4.94
CA LEU A 176 8.38 13.96 -3.97
C LEU A 176 7.63 15.21 -4.45
N ARG A 177 7.47 16.16 -3.54
CA ARG A 177 6.99 17.51 -3.86
C ARG A 177 8.02 18.55 -3.47
N PRO A 178 8.07 19.71 -4.14
CA PRO A 178 8.85 20.84 -3.66
C PRO A 178 8.27 21.41 -2.36
N TYR A 179 9.16 21.89 -1.50
CA TYR A 179 8.85 22.59 -0.26
C TYR A 179 10.00 23.52 0.09
N ASN A 180 9.70 24.82 0.26
CA ASN A 180 10.68 25.87 0.61
C ASN A 180 11.96 25.83 -0.26
N GLY A 181 11.81 25.78 -1.58
CA GLY A 181 12.94 25.77 -2.53
C GLY A 181 13.63 24.41 -2.71
N SER A 182 13.43 23.47 -1.79
CA SER A 182 13.99 22.10 -1.80
C SER A 182 12.92 21.04 -2.13
N TRP A 183 13.29 19.76 -2.18
CA TRP A 183 12.35 18.64 -2.24
C TRP A 183 12.05 18.13 -0.84
N ARG A 184 10.77 17.97 -0.50
CA ARG A 184 10.40 17.33 0.75
C ARG A 184 10.69 15.84 0.65
N ASP A 185 11.61 15.36 1.48
CA ASP A 185 12.00 13.96 1.58
C ASP A 185 10.90 13.10 2.26
N GLN A 186 9.77 12.99 1.60
CA GLN A 186 8.64 12.14 1.96
C GLN A 186 7.84 11.86 0.68
N MET A 187 7.84 10.59 0.26
CA MET A 187 7.04 10.13 -0.87
C MET A 187 5.57 10.51 -0.71
N LEU A 188 4.98 11.00 -1.79
CA LEU A 188 3.59 11.43 -1.86
C LEU A 188 2.81 10.53 -2.82
N ALA A 189 1.76 9.87 -2.32
CA ALA A 189 0.96 8.93 -3.12
C ALA A 189 0.40 9.55 -4.41
N GLY A 190 -0.02 10.82 -4.38
CA GLY A 190 -0.49 11.50 -5.58
C GLY A 190 0.60 11.71 -6.63
N MET A 191 1.83 11.99 -6.21
CA MET A 191 2.97 12.10 -7.14
C MET A 191 3.40 10.74 -7.69
N TYR A 192 3.34 9.70 -6.86
CA TYR A 192 3.52 8.32 -7.33
C TYR A 192 2.56 7.97 -8.44
N ASP A 193 1.26 8.18 -8.24
CA ASP A 193 0.25 7.88 -9.25
C ASP A 193 0.48 8.72 -10.52
N ALA A 194 0.72 10.03 -10.37
CA ALA A 194 0.95 10.92 -11.50
C ALA A 194 2.12 10.46 -12.37
N GLN A 195 3.29 10.18 -11.76
CA GLN A 195 4.50 9.81 -12.48
C GLN A 195 4.43 8.40 -13.06
N MET A 196 4.03 7.41 -12.24
CA MET A 196 3.99 6.01 -12.65
C MET A 196 2.97 5.76 -13.77
N LEU A 197 1.77 6.34 -13.66
CA LEU A 197 0.71 6.13 -14.64
C LEU A 197 1.01 6.87 -15.94
N ALA A 198 1.46 8.12 -15.87
CA ALA A 198 1.82 8.89 -17.05
C ALA A 198 2.95 8.21 -17.84
N ILE A 199 4.03 7.79 -17.17
CA ILE A 199 5.14 7.13 -17.87
C ILE A 199 4.74 5.77 -18.43
N SER A 200 3.90 5.03 -17.71
CA SER A 200 3.39 3.73 -18.18
C SER A 200 2.52 3.88 -19.44
N GLU A 201 1.77 4.98 -19.58
CA GLU A 201 0.90 5.22 -20.74
C GLU A 201 1.70 5.70 -21.96
N LEU A 202 2.72 6.57 -21.76
CA LEU A 202 3.62 6.99 -22.84
C LEU A 202 4.40 5.82 -23.46
N GLY A 203 4.66 4.78 -22.65
CA GLY A 203 5.28 3.55 -23.10
C GLY A 203 6.77 3.66 -23.42
N GLN A 204 7.37 2.53 -23.74
CA GLN A 204 8.83 2.39 -23.85
C GLN A 204 9.44 3.18 -25.00
N ALA A 205 8.69 3.41 -26.08
CA ALA A 205 9.18 4.11 -27.27
C ALA A 205 9.58 5.58 -26.98
N LYS A 206 8.90 6.24 -26.02
CA LYS A 206 9.15 7.64 -25.68
C LYS A 206 10.26 7.84 -24.64
N LEU A 207 10.61 6.79 -23.89
CA LEU A 207 11.59 6.85 -22.81
C LEU A 207 12.96 7.42 -23.24
N PRO A 208 13.56 7.04 -24.40
CA PRO A 208 14.84 7.60 -24.82
C PRO A 208 14.84 9.12 -25.00
N ALA A 209 13.75 9.70 -25.50
CA ALA A 209 13.61 11.16 -25.63
C ALA A 209 13.51 11.81 -24.25
N LEU A 210 12.65 11.28 -23.37
CA LEU A 210 12.48 11.78 -22.01
C LEU A 210 13.80 11.78 -21.21
N LYS A 211 14.61 10.73 -21.35
CA LYS A 211 15.92 10.64 -20.67
C LYS A 211 16.86 11.78 -21.07
N LYS A 212 16.86 12.19 -22.34
CA LYS A 212 17.67 13.33 -22.82
C LYS A 212 17.21 14.64 -22.18
N HIS A 213 15.93 14.75 -21.82
CA HIS A 213 15.34 15.95 -21.22
C HIS A 213 15.16 15.86 -19.69
N LYS A 214 15.78 14.89 -19.00
CA LYS A 214 15.66 14.66 -17.55
C LYS A 214 15.69 15.95 -16.70
N LYS A 215 16.71 16.80 -16.89
CA LYS A 215 16.84 18.05 -16.11
C LYS A 215 15.64 18.99 -16.32
N ALA A 216 15.22 19.16 -17.57
CA ALA A 216 14.08 20.00 -17.91
C ALA A 216 12.75 19.42 -17.38
N ILE A 217 12.58 18.09 -17.40
CA ILE A 217 11.42 17.41 -16.84
C ILE A 217 11.36 17.61 -15.32
N ILE A 218 12.47 17.50 -14.60
CA ILE A 218 12.52 17.72 -13.15
C ILE A 218 12.14 19.18 -12.81
N GLU A 219 12.70 20.16 -13.53
CA GLU A 219 12.35 21.58 -13.33
C GLU A 219 10.88 21.85 -13.67
N LYS A 220 10.38 21.30 -14.78
CA LYS A 220 8.97 21.45 -15.15
C LYS A 220 8.04 20.77 -14.15
N THR A 221 8.44 19.62 -13.60
CA THR A 221 7.72 18.94 -12.50
C THR A 221 7.61 19.86 -11.28
N LYS A 222 8.67 20.59 -10.94
CA LYS A 222 8.65 21.59 -9.86
C LYS A 222 7.69 22.74 -10.19
N SER A 223 7.69 23.23 -11.43
CA SER A 223 6.77 24.29 -11.87
C SER A 223 5.30 23.88 -11.86
N LEU A 224 4.96 22.58 -12.00
CA LEU A 224 3.56 22.14 -11.88
C LEU A 224 2.94 22.48 -10.52
N PHE A 225 3.75 22.59 -9.46
CA PHE A 225 3.26 22.98 -8.13
C PHE A 225 2.95 24.48 -8.01
N GLN A 226 3.22 25.28 -9.04
CA GLN A 226 2.75 26.67 -9.12
C GLN A 226 1.26 26.75 -9.46
N ASP A 227 0.69 25.67 -10.03
CA ASP A 227 -0.75 25.53 -10.23
C ASP A 227 -1.39 24.95 -8.94
N PRO A 228 -2.23 25.72 -8.23
CA PRO A 228 -2.89 25.25 -7.02
C PRO A 228 -3.77 24.02 -7.24
N SER A 229 -4.30 23.83 -8.45
CA SER A 229 -5.15 22.69 -8.80
C SER A 229 -4.34 21.39 -8.81
N PHE A 230 -3.13 21.42 -9.39
CA PHE A 230 -2.21 20.28 -9.39
C PHE A 230 -1.70 20.00 -7.98
N GLU A 231 -1.26 21.01 -7.24
CA GLU A 231 -0.81 20.83 -5.86
C GLU A 231 -1.92 20.17 -5.00
N THR A 232 -3.15 20.63 -5.14
CA THR A 232 -4.29 20.05 -4.43
C THR A 232 -4.53 18.60 -4.85
N ALA A 233 -4.47 18.30 -6.15
CA ALA A 233 -4.71 16.95 -6.69
C ALA A 233 -3.69 15.90 -6.23
N VAL A 234 -2.44 16.30 -5.99
CA VAL A 234 -1.41 15.39 -5.49
C VAL A 234 -1.35 15.32 -3.96
N ARG A 235 -1.80 16.35 -3.23
CA ARG A 235 -1.73 16.41 -1.76
C ARG A 235 -3.00 15.97 -1.03
N GLN A 236 -4.18 16.36 -1.52
CA GLN A 236 -5.43 16.25 -0.76
C GLN A 236 -6.40 15.30 -1.46
N GLY A 237 -7.13 14.51 -0.67
CA GLY A 237 -8.11 13.54 -1.17
C GLY A 237 -7.56 12.74 -2.35
N THR A 238 -6.39 12.13 -2.17
CA THR A 238 -5.66 11.43 -3.24
C THR A 238 -6.40 10.22 -3.81
N ASN A 239 -7.50 9.82 -3.17
CA ASN A 239 -8.42 8.77 -3.61
C ASN A 239 -9.66 9.34 -4.32
N THR A 240 -9.80 10.66 -4.47
CA THR A 240 -10.89 11.31 -5.22
C THR A 240 -10.67 11.12 -6.73
N PRO A 241 -11.62 10.54 -7.47
CA PRO A 241 -11.43 10.22 -8.88
C PRO A 241 -10.98 11.38 -9.77
N SER A 242 -11.64 12.53 -9.68
CA SER A 242 -11.30 13.72 -10.47
C SER A 242 -9.86 14.19 -10.24
N ARG A 243 -9.33 14.02 -9.03
CA ARG A 243 -7.94 14.38 -8.70
C ARG A 243 -6.93 13.37 -9.25
N ILE A 244 -7.29 12.09 -9.32
CA ILE A 244 -6.45 11.07 -9.97
C ILE A 244 -6.33 11.39 -11.46
N LEU A 245 -7.47 11.64 -12.12
CA LEU A 245 -7.50 12.04 -13.54
C LEU A 245 -6.65 13.29 -13.77
N HIS A 246 -6.90 14.37 -13.01
CA HIS A 246 -6.19 15.64 -13.18
C HIS A 246 -4.68 15.51 -13.03
N ARG A 247 -4.19 14.85 -11.98
CA ARG A 247 -2.74 14.76 -11.74
C ARG A 247 -2.02 13.88 -12.75
N VAL A 248 -2.66 12.80 -13.21
CA VAL A 248 -2.10 11.91 -14.22
C VAL A 248 -2.07 12.61 -15.57
N ASP A 249 -3.17 13.24 -15.97
CA ASP A 249 -3.26 13.96 -17.24
C ASP A 249 -2.31 15.17 -17.32
N THR A 250 -2.20 15.94 -16.23
CA THR A 250 -1.25 17.05 -16.14
C THR A 250 0.19 16.57 -16.28
N MET A 251 0.57 15.49 -15.56
CA MET A 251 1.91 14.92 -15.64
C MET A 251 2.20 14.37 -17.05
N ARG A 252 1.22 13.66 -17.63
CA ARG A 252 1.30 13.11 -18.98
C ARG A 252 1.49 14.19 -20.04
N SER A 253 0.68 15.23 -20.01
CA SER A 253 0.76 16.36 -20.94
C SER A 253 2.09 17.07 -20.83
N MET A 254 2.61 17.22 -19.61
CA MET A 254 3.96 17.75 -19.38
C MET A 254 5.03 16.87 -20.02
N LEU A 255 5.00 15.55 -19.81
CA LEU A 255 5.98 14.63 -20.41
C LEU A 255 5.90 14.62 -21.94
N LEU A 256 4.71 14.64 -22.53
CA LEU A 256 4.53 14.65 -23.98
C LEU A 256 5.21 15.84 -24.66
N SER A 257 5.34 16.97 -23.97
CA SER A 257 6.06 18.14 -24.50
C SER A 257 7.57 17.93 -24.70
N PHE A 258 8.12 16.80 -24.25
CA PHE A 258 9.53 16.40 -24.38
C PHE A 258 9.73 15.14 -25.24
N THR A 259 8.71 14.71 -25.99
CA THR A 259 8.69 13.43 -26.76
C THR A 259 8.57 13.56 -28.25
#